data_AF-A0A2T2ZWS2-F1
#
_entry.id   AF-A0A2T2ZWS2-F1
#
_cell.length_a   1.000
_cell.length_b   1.000
_cell.length_c   1.000
_cell.angle_alpha   90.00
_cell.angle_beta   90.00
_cell.angle_gamma   90.00
#
_symmetry.space_group_name_H-M   'P 1'
#
loop_
_entity.id
_entity.type
_entity.pdbx_description
1 polymer ?
#
loop_
_entity_poly.entity_id
_entity_poly.type
_entity_poly.pdbx_seq_one_letter_code
_entity_poly.pdbx_strand_id
1 'polypeptide(L)'
;MLHYQTRAWPDHHVHASAGPFQYTPPPMQAMPAVPHHHHTRHQSRTSISTTSTSTSTPSPAIPPATTASTVAPRRSSSTCCPPASRRTSSLPQHPHPYPQAHPHQQQDFQWLSELQVHIADAEHLKPLLRECRLELQQRQAEVNFLTREIQDRQKQVRDSNFFASGMQRRELQVHLQSLARDREVARREFQGHQAEFDRLSGQVQSHKDNIDRLMKRLRLMVLS
;
A
#
# COMPACT_ATOMS: atom_id res chain seq x y z
N MET A 1 6.41 -26.46 -3.50
CA MET A 1 7.82 -26.09 -3.29
C MET A 1 8.17 -25.00 -4.29
N LEU A 2 8.37 -23.76 -3.82
CA LEU A 2 8.85 -22.65 -4.64
C LEU A 2 10.21 -22.23 -4.08
N HIS A 3 11.24 -22.33 -4.92
CA HIS A 3 12.61 -21.98 -4.56
C HIS A 3 12.79 -20.45 -4.61
N TYR A 4 12.95 -19.81 -3.46
CA TYR A 4 13.41 -18.43 -3.39
C TYR A 4 14.94 -18.42 -3.41
N GLN A 5 15.54 -17.95 -4.50
CA GLN A 5 16.95 -17.57 -4.56
C GLN A 5 17.12 -16.18 -3.96
N THR A 6 17.69 -16.10 -2.77
CA THR A 6 18.18 -14.87 -2.16
C THR A 6 19.47 -14.43 -2.85
N ARG A 7 19.44 -13.27 -3.52
CA ARG A 7 20.63 -12.56 -4.00
C ARG A 7 21.26 -11.81 -2.82
N ALA A 8 22.43 -12.26 -2.37
CA ALA A 8 23.27 -11.54 -1.45
C ALA A 8 23.96 -10.36 -2.16
N TRP A 9 23.90 -9.17 -1.55
CA TRP A 9 24.73 -8.02 -1.92
C TRP A 9 26.01 -8.03 -1.08
N PRO A 10 27.19 -7.74 -1.66
CA PRO A 10 28.45 -7.77 -0.92
C PRO A 10 28.55 -6.60 0.06
N ASP A 11 28.90 -6.94 1.31
CA ASP A 11 29.30 -6.02 2.37
C ASP A 11 30.55 -5.23 1.94
N HIS A 12 30.40 -3.93 1.74
CA HIS A 12 31.52 -3.01 1.69
C HIS A 12 31.70 -2.34 3.05
N HIS A 13 32.56 -2.94 3.87
CA HIS A 13 33.15 -2.27 5.02
C HIS A 13 34.01 -1.10 4.52
N VAL A 14 33.53 0.13 4.69
CA VAL A 14 34.34 1.34 4.48
C VAL A 14 34.95 1.75 5.82
N HIS A 15 36.23 1.43 6.00
CA HIS A 15 37.06 2.01 7.05
C HIS A 15 37.33 3.49 6.72
N ALA A 16 36.76 4.39 7.50
CA ALA A 16 37.11 5.81 7.47
C ALA A 16 38.47 6.00 8.16
N SER A 17 39.50 6.34 7.38
CA SER A 17 40.75 6.90 7.90
C SER A 17 40.89 8.32 7.38
N ALA A 18 40.77 9.28 8.29
CA ALA A 18 40.93 10.69 8.03
C ALA A 18 42.43 11.04 7.96
N GLY A 19 42.91 11.44 6.79
CA GLY A 19 44.20 12.09 6.60
C GLY A 19 44.00 13.57 6.24
N PRO A 20 44.89 14.48 6.67
CA PRO A 20 44.77 15.91 6.38
C PRO A 20 45.13 16.19 4.91
N PHE A 21 44.14 16.58 4.11
CA PHE A 21 44.39 17.13 2.78
C PHE A 21 44.86 18.58 2.92
N GLN A 22 46.12 18.83 2.56
CA GLN A 22 46.64 20.17 2.33
C GLN A 22 45.95 20.78 1.11
N TYR A 23 45.35 21.95 1.29
CA TYR A 23 44.67 22.70 0.24
C TYR A 23 45.67 23.65 -0.42
N THR A 24 46.13 23.33 -1.62
CA THR A 24 46.93 24.24 -2.45
C THR A 24 45.98 24.99 -3.39
N PRO A 25 45.83 26.32 -3.30
CA PRO A 25 44.94 27.05 -4.21
C PRO A 25 45.51 27.06 -5.64
N PRO A 26 44.65 26.93 -6.68
CA PRO A 26 45.09 26.99 -8.07
C PRO A 26 45.47 28.41 -8.50
N PRO A 27 46.41 28.58 -9.45
CA PRO A 27 46.83 29.88 -9.95
C PRO A 27 45.71 30.58 -10.72
N MET A 28 45.52 31.88 -10.45
CA MET A 28 44.62 32.75 -11.20
C MET A 28 45.10 32.87 -12.65
N GLN A 29 44.37 32.28 -13.58
CA GLN A 29 44.54 32.55 -15.00
C GLN A 29 43.68 33.74 -15.42
N ALA A 30 44.32 34.68 -16.10
CA ALA A 30 43.75 35.92 -16.59
C ALA A 30 42.66 35.69 -17.65
N MET A 31 41.61 36.52 -17.58
CA MET A 31 40.51 36.56 -18.54
C MET A 31 40.99 36.94 -19.95
N PRO A 32 40.63 36.20 -21.02
CA PRO A 32 40.76 36.68 -22.39
C PRO A 32 39.61 37.64 -22.74
N ALA A 33 39.97 38.71 -23.47
CA ALA A 33 39.11 39.81 -23.89
C ALA A 33 37.97 39.36 -24.85
N VAL A 34 36.80 39.95 -24.65
CA VAL A 34 35.61 39.81 -25.51
C VAL A 34 35.72 40.76 -26.71
N PRO A 35 35.60 40.28 -27.97
CA PRO A 35 35.35 41.16 -29.10
C PRO A 35 33.85 41.45 -29.24
N HIS A 36 33.51 42.74 -29.34
CA HIS A 36 32.21 43.24 -29.74
C HIS A 36 31.88 42.86 -31.19
N HIS A 37 30.73 42.23 -31.43
CA HIS A 37 30.08 42.27 -32.74
C HIS A 37 28.63 42.75 -32.61
N HIS A 38 28.40 43.94 -33.16
CA HIS A 38 27.08 44.46 -33.50
C HIS A 38 26.44 43.59 -34.59
N HIS A 39 25.18 43.17 -34.41
CA HIS A 39 24.31 42.95 -35.55
C HIS A 39 22.84 43.30 -35.30
N THR A 40 22.31 43.86 -36.38
CA THR A 40 21.12 44.68 -36.53
C THR A 40 19.85 43.87 -36.72
N ARG A 41 18.83 44.30 -35.99
CA ARG A 41 17.39 44.29 -36.30
C ARG A 41 17.00 43.86 -37.73
N HIS A 42 16.14 42.84 -37.83
CA HIS A 42 15.08 42.79 -38.83
C HIS A 42 13.82 42.15 -38.25
N GLN A 43 12.73 42.94 -38.25
CA GLN A 43 11.36 42.50 -37.98
C GLN A 43 10.70 42.04 -39.29
N SER A 44 9.90 40.98 -39.23
CA SER A 44 8.79 40.59 -40.13
C SER A 44 8.10 39.41 -39.42
N ARG A 45 7.01 39.59 -38.66
CA ARG A 45 5.60 39.82 -39.01
C ARG A 45 4.93 38.60 -39.68
N THR A 46 3.85 38.13 -39.03
CA THR A 46 2.70 37.32 -39.51
C THR A 46 2.99 35.87 -39.94
N SER A 47 2.23 34.83 -39.59
CA SER A 47 0.77 34.70 -39.50
C SER A 47 0.31 33.58 -38.57
N ILE A 48 -0.94 33.73 -38.15
CA ILE A 48 -1.79 32.84 -37.36
C ILE A 48 -2.26 31.69 -38.26
N SER A 49 -2.38 30.47 -37.72
CA SER A 49 -3.34 29.46 -38.21
C SER A 49 -3.73 28.53 -37.07
N THR A 50 -4.97 28.72 -36.65
CA THR A 50 -5.85 27.84 -35.88
C THR A 50 -6.24 26.61 -36.68
N THR A 51 -6.26 25.40 -36.10
CA THR A 51 -7.40 24.46 -36.26
C THR A 51 -7.35 23.26 -35.31
N SER A 52 -8.51 23.02 -34.67
CA SER A 52 -9.17 21.75 -34.30
C SER A 52 -8.48 20.83 -33.30
N THR A 53 -8.95 20.70 -32.05
CA THR A 53 -10.21 20.10 -31.57
C THR A 53 -10.39 18.64 -32.01
N SER A 54 -10.10 17.70 -31.10
CA SER A 54 -10.73 16.38 -31.04
C SER A 54 -10.81 15.95 -29.57
N THR A 55 -11.97 16.23 -29.00
CA THR A 55 -12.44 15.76 -27.69
C THR A 55 -12.91 14.32 -27.86
N SER A 56 -12.35 13.38 -27.11
CA SER A 56 -12.87 12.01 -27.01
C SER A 56 -13.01 11.64 -25.54
N THR A 57 -14.15 12.03 -24.97
CA THR A 57 -14.73 11.49 -23.75
C THR A 57 -15.47 10.19 -24.11
N PRO A 58 -15.22 9.09 -23.39
CA PRO A 58 -16.25 8.10 -23.13
C PRO A 58 -16.75 8.23 -21.69
N SER A 59 -18.05 8.47 -21.57
CA SER A 59 -18.84 8.47 -20.34
C SER A 59 -18.83 7.11 -19.62
N PRO A 60 -19.13 7.10 -18.31
CA PRO A 60 -19.03 5.93 -17.44
C PRO A 60 -20.22 4.97 -17.61
N ALA A 61 -19.96 3.66 -17.54
CA ALA A 61 -21.01 2.65 -17.44
C ALA A 61 -21.30 2.36 -15.96
N ILE A 62 -22.55 2.62 -15.56
CA ILE A 62 -23.16 2.30 -14.26
C ILE A 62 -23.55 0.79 -14.27
N PRO A 63 -23.48 0.09 -13.12
CA PRO A 63 -23.67 -1.36 -13.00
C PRO A 63 -25.16 -1.78 -13.01
N PRO A 64 -25.48 -3.03 -13.38
CA PRO A 64 -26.78 -3.61 -13.09
C PRO A 64 -26.78 -4.47 -11.80
N ALA A 65 -27.74 -4.11 -10.94
CA ALA A 65 -28.70 -4.96 -10.24
C ALA A 65 -28.21 -6.11 -9.34
N THR A 66 -28.31 -5.82 -8.04
CA THR A 66 -28.82 -6.67 -6.95
C THR A 66 -29.83 -7.73 -7.39
N THR A 67 -29.55 -9.00 -7.10
CA THR A 67 -30.57 -10.02 -6.86
C THR A 67 -30.28 -10.73 -5.54
N ALA A 68 -31.10 -10.40 -4.55
CA ALA A 68 -31.33 -11.23 -3.40
C ALA A 68 -31.93 -12.57 -3.85
N SER A 69 -31.44 -13.69 -3.31
CA SER A 69 -32.14 -14.97 -3.43
C SER A 69 -32.16 -15.65 -2.07
N THR A 70 -33.14 -15.20 -1.28
CA THR A 70 -33.71 -15.87 -0.12
C THR A 70 -34.38 -17.17 -0.57
N VAL A 71 -33.86 -18.33 -0.18
CA VAL A 71 -34.67 -19.56 0.01
C VAL A 71 -34.00 -20.43 1.10
N ALA A 72 -34.66 -20.53 2.25
CA ALA A 72 -34.46 -21.55 3.27
C ALA A 72 -35.33 -22.80 2.95
N PRO A 73 -35.53 -23.74 3.89
CA PRO A 73 -34.75 -24.93 4.15
C PRO A 73 -35.45 -26.21 3.65
N ARG A 74 -34.70 -27.28 3.34
CA ARG A 74 -35.28 -28.61 3.09
C ARG A 74 -35.04 -29.57 4.25
N ARG A 75 -36.14 -29.84 4.96
CA ARG A 75 -36.37 -31.03 5.77
C ARG A 75 -36.24 -32.29 4.92
N SER A 76 -35.58 -33.29 5.45
CA SER A 76 -35.82 -34.70 5.09
C SER A 76 -35.92 -35.50 6.37
N SER A 77 -37.07 -36.15 6.49
CA SER A 77 -37.53 -37.02 7.55
C SER A 77 -37.28 -38.49 7.22
N SER A 78 -37.34 -39.32 8.28
CA SER A 78 -37.63 -40.77 8.25
C SER A 78 -36.43 -41.67 7.90
N THR A 79 -36.18 -42.83 8.53
CA THR A 79 -37.14 -43.80 9.08
C THR A 79 -36.42 -44.89 9.92
N CYS A 80 -37.18 -45.49 10.84
CA CYS A 80 -37.19 -46.91 11.29
C CYS A 80 -36.15 -47.49 12.28
N CYS A 81 -36.71 -47.83 13.46
CA CYS A 81 -36.33 -48.85 14.45
C CYS A 81 -36.21 -50.28 13.84
N PRO A 82 -35.72 -51.35 14.53
CA PRO A 82 -36.30 -51.91 15.78
C PRO A 82 -35.26 -52.59 16.73
N PRO A 83 -35.60 -53.56 17.62
CA PRO A 83 -35.69 -53.31 19.06
C PRO A 83 -34.79 -54.23 19.93
N ALA A 84 -34.55 -53.86 21.19
CA ALA A 84 -34.09 -54.82 22.20
C ALA A 84 -34.66 -54.51 23.58
N SER A 85 -35.62 -55.32 23.98
CA SER A 85 -36.12 -55.43 25.35
C SER A 85 -35.02 -55.89 26.29
N ARG A 86 -34.80 -55.17 27.40
CA ARG A 86 -34.49 -55.82 28.68
C ARG A 86 -34.81 -54.90 29.87
N ARG A 87 -35.66 -55.46 30.74
CA ARG A 87 -36.10 -54.99 32.05
C ARG A 87 -34.93 -54.59 32.95
N THR A 88 -35.05 -53.43 33.61
CA THR A 88 -34.47 -53.20 34.93
C THR A 88 -35.26 -52.10 35.67
N SER A 89 -35.89 -52.54 36.78
CA SER A 89 -36.07 -51.82 38.05
C SER A 89 -36.51 -50.35 38.03
N SER A 90 -37.79 -50.17 38.35
CA SER A 90 -38.44 -48.93 38.77
C SER A 90 -37.90 -48.42 40.11
N LEU A 91 -37.12 -47.34 40.07
CA LEU A 91 -36.92 -46.38 41.16
C LEU A 91 -37.74 -45.12 40.84
N PRO A 92 -38.48 -44.52 41.78
CA PRO A 92 -39.14 -43.25 41.54
C PRO A 92 -38.10 -42.14 41.55
N GLN A 93 -37.51 -41.85 40.39
CA GLN A 93 -36.75 -40.62 40.18
C GLN A 93 -37.75 -39.49 39.92
N HIS A 94 -37.89 -38.62 40.91
CA HIS A 94 -38.43 -37.28 40.69
C HIS A 94 -37.73 -36.65 39.48
N PRO A 95 -38.46 -36.18 38.45
CA PRO A 95 -37.86 -35.39 37.40
C PRO A 95 -37.43 -34.06 38.03
N HIS A 96 -36.12 -33.92 38.28
CA HIS A 96 -35.56 -32.61 38.55
C HIS A 96 -35.86 -31.73 37.32
N PRO A 97 -36.51 -30.57 37.48
CA PRO A 97 -36.63 -29.63 36.39
C PRO A 97 -35.21 -29.22 36.01
N TYR A 98 -34.82 -29.50 34.76
CA TYR A 98 -33.63 -28.88 34.18
C TYR A 98 -33.75 -27.37 34.40
N PRO A 99 -32.76 -26.71 35.00
CA PRO A 99 -32.78 -25.26 35.09
C PRO A 99 -32.83 -24.74 33.65
N GLN A 100 -33.93 -24.06 33.30
CA GLN A 100 -34.02 -23.33 32.05
C GLN A 100 -32.86 -22.33 32.03
N ALA A 101 -31.90 -22.55 31.15
CA ALA A 101 -30.82 -21.59 30.91
C ALA A 101 -31.47 -20.24 30.61
N HIS A 102 -31.24 -19.27 31.50
CA HIS A 102 -31.82 -17.95 31.35
C HIS A 102 -31.35 -17.36 30.01
N PRO A 103 -32.24 -16.85 29.15
CA PRO A 103 -31.90 -16.33 27.82
C PRO A 103 -30.86 -15.20 27.86
N HIS A 104 -30.69 -14.54 29.02
CA HIS A 104 -29.68 -13.52 29.26
C HIS A 104 -28.25 -14.08 29.15
N GLN A 105 -27.93 -15.23 29.77
CA GLN A 105 -26.57 -15.79 29.71
C GLN A 105 -26.11 -16.06 28.26
N GLN A 106 -27.02 -16.47 27.38
CA GLN A 106 -26.68 -16.79 26.00
C GLN A 106 -26.29 -15.53 25.19
N GLN A 107 -26.88 -14.37 25.47
CA GLN A 107 -26.49 -13.11 24.82
C GLN A 107 -25.12 -12.62 25.30
N ASP A 108 -24.81 -12.84 26.57
CA ASP A 108 -23.53 -12.43 27.17
C ASP A 108 -22.37 -13.21 26.54
N PHE A 109 -22.54 -14.53 26.41
CA PHE A 109 -21.58 -15.37 25.69
C PHE A 109 -21.42 -14.96 24.22
N GLN A 110 -22.51 -14.52 23.58
CA GLN A 110 -22.44 -14.04 22.20
C GLN A 110 -21.58 -12.77 22.09
N TRP A 111 -21.83 -11.74 22.89
CA TRP A 111 -21.04 -10.49 22.81
C TRP A 111 -19.58 -10.70 23.21
N LEU A 112 -19.30 -11.59 24.15
CA LEU A 112 -17.91 -11.96 24.50
C LEU A 112 -17.20 -12.63 23.33
N SER A 113 -17.89 -13.52 22.62
CA SER A 113 -17.34 -14.17 21.42
C SER A 113 -17.08 -13.16 20.30
N GLU A 114 -18.01 -12.23 20.04
CA GLU A 114 -17.85 -11.16 19.04
C GLU A 114 -16.69 -10.23 19.41
N LEU A 115 -16.54 -9.89 20.69
CA LEU A 115 -15.43 -9.09 21.19
C LEU A 115 -14.10 -9.79 20.96
N GLN A 116 -14.01 -11.08 21.27
CA GLN A 116 -12.79 -11.86 21.08
C GLN A 116 -12.38 -11.94 19.61
N VAL A 117 -13.34 -12.08 18.69
CA VAL A 117 -13.10 -12.04 17.24
C VAL A 117 -12.51 -10.69 16.83
N HIS A 118 -13.14 -9.58 17.20
CA HIS A 118 -12.64 -8.26 16.82
C HIS A 118 -11.28 -7.91 17.43
N ILE A 119 -10.98 -8.37 18.65
CA ILE A 119 -9.64 -8.25 19.24
C ILE A 119 -8.64 -9.06 18.41
N ALA A 120 -8.95 -10.31 18.09
CA ALA A 120 -8.07 -11.17 17.28
C ALA A 120 -7.80 -10.57 15.89
N ASP A 121 -8.84 -10.07 15.21
CA ASP A 121 -8.71 -9.41 13.91
C ASP A 121 -7.82 -8.17 13.99
N ALA A 122 -8.03 -7.31 15.01
CA ALA A 122 -7.22 -6.12 15.22
C ALA A 122 -5.74 -6.45 15.49
N GLU A 123 -5.46 -7.48 16.29
CA GLU A 123 -4.09 -7.96 16.53
C GLU A 123 -3.46 -8.54 15.25
N HIS A 124 -4.23 -9.23 14.42
CA HIS A 124 -3.75 -9.78 13.14
C HIS A 124 -3.40 -8.69 12.12
N LEU A 125 -4.10 -7.56 12.13
CA LEU A 125 -3.84 -6.44 11.21
C LEU A 125 -2.59 -5.62 11.58
N LYS A 126 -2.15 -5.63 12.84
CA LYS A 126 -0.95 -4.87 13.29
C LYS A 126 0.34 -5.24 12.53
N PRO A 127 0.73 -6.52 12.38
CA PRO A 127 1.93 -6.86 11.62
C PRO A 127 1.82 -6.46 10.15
N LEU A 128 0.64 -6.60 9.53
CA LEU A 128 0.40 -6.21 8.14
C LEU A 128 0.58 -4.69 7.94
N LEU A 129 0.06 -3.87 8.85
CA LEU A 129 0.28 -2.42 8.81
C LEU A 129 1.76 -2.05 8.98
N ARG A 130 2.50 -2.79 9.82
CA ARG A 130 3.93 -2.57 10.01
C ARG A 130 4.72 -2.88 8.75
N GLU A 131 4.43 -4.01 8.11
CA GLU A 131 5.05 -4.42 6.85
C GLU A 131 4.75 -3.41 5.74
N CYS A 132 3.48 -3.06 5.55
CA CYS A 132 3.06 -2.08 4.56
C CYS A 132 3.72 -0.70 4.78
N ARG A 133 3.91 -0.27 6.03
CA ARG A 133 4.64 0.95 6.36
C ARG A 133 6.13 0.88 5.98
N LEU A 134 6.78 -0.27 6.15
CA LEU A 134 8.17 -0.45 5.74
C LEU A 134 8.30 -0.42 4.23
N GLU A 135 7.40 -1.09 3.51
CA GLU A 135 7.35 -1.04 2.04
C GLU A 135 7.15 0.40 1.53
N LEU A 136 6.22 1.15 2.14
CA LEU A 136 6.03 2.57 1.83
C LEU A 136 7.31 3.39 2.00
N GLN A 137 8.02 3.21 3.12
CA GLN A 137 9.28 3.90 3.37
C GLN A 137 10.35 3.53 2.32
N GLN A 138 10.43 2.26 1.96
CA GLN A 138 11.36 1.77 0.94
C GLN A 138 11.05 2.36 -0.44
N ARG A 139 9.79 2.31 -0.88
CA ARG A 139 9.38 2.87 -2.18
C ARG A 139 9.52 4.39 -2.23
N GLN A 140 9.26 5.09 -1.13
CA GLN A 140 9.51 6.52 -1.05
C GLN A 140 11.01 6.86 -1.16
N ALA A 141 11.87 6.04 -0.54
CA ALA A 141 13.32 6.19 -0.64
C ALA A 141 13.80 5.95 -2.08
N GLU A 142 13.26 4.93 -2.76
CA GLU A 142 13.54 4.62 -4.17
C GLU A 142 13.13 5.77 -5.10
N VAL A 143 11.93 6.32 -4.94
CA VAL A 143 11.47 7.50 -5.72
C VAL A 143 12.38 8.70 -5.49
N ASN A 144 12.81 8.95 -4.25
CA ASN A 144 13.71 10.05 -3.90
C ASN A 144 15.11 9.85 -4.51
N PHE A 145 15.62 8.62 -4.46
CA PHE A 145 16.90 8.25 -5.06
C PHE A 145 16.88 8.49 -6.57
N LEU A 146 15.90 7.93 -7.28
CA LEU A 146 15.76 8.10 -8.73
C LEU A 146 15.55 9.57 -9.13
N THR A 147 14.85 10.34 -8.30
CA THR A 147 14.69 11.79 -8.53
C THR A 147 16.02 12.54 -8.46
N ARG A 148 16.87 12.24 -7.47
CA ARG A 148 18.20 12.83 -7.36
C ARG A 148 19.10 12.39 -8.51
N GLU A 149 19.09 11.11 -8.84
CA GLU A 149 19.89 10.57 -9.94
C GLU A 149 19.51 11.23 -11.28
N ILE A 150 18.22 11.39 -11.56
CA ILE A 150 17.75 12.14 -12.74
C ILE A 150 18.26 13.59 -12.72
N GLN A 151 18.20 14.28 -11.58
CA GLN A 151 18.69 15.66 -11.48
C GLN A 151 20.20 15.76 -11.71
N ASP A 152 20.97 14.84 -11.14
CA ASP A 152 22.43 14.78 -11.30
C ASP A 152 22.81 14.47 -12.75
N ARG A 153 22.12 13.51 -13.38
CA ARG A 153 22.30 13.20 -14.81
C ARG A 153 21.89 14.36 -15.70
N GLN A 154 20.79 15.05 -15.41
CA GLN A 154 20.38 16.26 -16.15
C GLN A 154 21.38 17.41 -16.00
N LYS A 155 21.97 17.57 -14.81
CA LYS A 155 23.08 18.50 -14.60
C LYS A 155 24.29 18.10 -15.44
N GLN A 156 24.67 16.82 -15.43
CA GLN A 156 25.75 16.29 -16.25
C GLN A 156 25.50 16.54 -17.75
N VAL A 157 24.26 16.38 -18.26
CA VAL A 157 23.91 16.75 -19.65
C VAL A 157 24.20 18.22 -19.90
N ARG A 158 23.73 19.11 -19.01
CA ARG A 158 23.92 20.57 -19.18
C ARG A 158 25.39 20.96 -19.20
N ASP A 159 26.17 20.39 -18.29
CA ASP A 159 27.60 20.69 -18.15
C ASP A 159 28.41 20.10 -19.33
N SER A 160 28.02 18.93 -19.83
CA SER A 160 28.70 18.25 -20.95
C SER A 160 28.22 18.68 -22.34
N ASN A 161 27.08 19.37 -22.48
CA ASN A 161 26.54 19.81 -23.77
C ASN A 161 27.49 20.68 -24.61
N PHE A 162 28.49 21.30 -23.97
CA PHE A 162 29.53 22.09 -24.65
C PHE A 162 30.64 21.22 -25.29
N PHE A 163 30.85 19.99 -24.83
CA PHE A 163 31.98 19.14 -25.25
C PHE A 163 31.60 17.70 -25.67
N ALA A 164 30.36 17.27 -25.43
CA ALA A 164 29.92 15.90 -25.69
C ALA A 164 29.59 15.64 -27.17
N SER A 165 30.03 14.48 -27.67
CA SER A 165 29.70 14.02 -29.01
C SER A 165 28.17 13.81 -29.16
N GLY A 166 27.66 13.86 -30.39
CA GLY A 166 26.23 13.61 -30.65
C GLY A 166 25.77 12.22 -30.20
N MET A 167 26.68 11.24 -30.14
CA MET A 167 26.42 9.88 -29.67
C MET A 167 26.26 9.82 -28.15
N GLN A 168 27.18 10.44 -27.41
CA GLN A 168 27.12 10.53 -25.93
C GLN A 168 25.86 11.23 -25.45
N ARG A 169 25.41 12.27 -26.16
CA ARG A 169 24.15 12.96 -25.86
C ARG A 169 22.93 12.06 -26.01
N ARG A 170 22.89 11.23 -27.06
CA ARG A 170 21.79 10.26 -27.26
C ARG A 170 21.78 9.19 -26.17
N GLU A 171 22.93 8.63 -25.83
CA GLU A 171 23.05 7.63 -24.75
C GLU A 171 22.57 8.18 -23.42
N LEU A 172 23.02 9.39 -23.05
CA LEU A 172 22.62 10.07 -21.82
C LEU A 172 21.12 10.37 -21.79
N GLN A 173 20.55 10.75 -22.94
CA GLN A 173 19.11 10.99 -23.07
C GLN A 173 18.28 9.70 -22.94
N VAL A 174 18.75 8.58 -23.52
CA VAL A 174 18.11 7.27 -23.35
C VAL A 174 18.14 6.83 -21.88
N HIS A 175 19.29 7.01 -21.22
CA HIS A 175 19.42 6.67 -19.80
C HIS A 175 18.49 7.51 -18.91
N LEU A 176 18.39 8.82 -19.16
CA LEU A 176 17.43 9.70 -18.48
C LEU A 176 15.98 9.27 -18.69
N GLN A 177 15.62 8.84 -19.91
CA GLN A 177 14.28 8.31 -20.16
C GLN A 177 14.02 7.00 -19.40
N SER A 178 15.02 6.12 -19.29
CA SER A 178 14.92 4.90 -18.48
C SER A 178 14.66 5.23 -17.01
N LEU A 179 15.51 6.05 -16.40
CA LEU A 179 15.35 6.46 -15.00
C LEU A 179 14.01 7.15 -14.74
N ALA A 180 13.52 7.97 -15.69
CA ALA A 180 12.22 8.61 -15.57
C ALA A 180 11.05 7.61 -15.59
N ARG A 181 11.16 6.52 -16.38
CA ARG A 181 10.19 5.42 -16.37
C ARG A 181 10.27 4.65 -15.05
N ASP A 182 11.47 4.31 -14.60
CA ASP A 182 11.68 3.57 -13.36
C ASP A 182 11.12 4.36 -12.15
N ARG A 183 11.32 5.69 -12.13
CA ARG A 183 10.73 6.56 -11.11
C ARG A 183 9.21 6.54 -11.14
N GLU A 184 8.61 6.54 -12.33
CA GLU A 184 7.15 6.50 -12.48
C GLU A 184 6.58 5.15 -12.05
N VAL A 185 7.28 4.05 -12.30
CA VAL A 185 6.91 2.71 -11.79
C VAL A 185 6.97 2.71 -10.26
N ALA A 186 8.10 3.11 -9.66
CA ALA A 186 8.25 3.16 -8.21
C ALA A 186 7.21 4.08 -7.55
N ARG A 187 6.84 5.19 -8.19
CA ARG A 187 5.77 6.08 -7.73
C ARG A 187 4.40 5.42 -7.73
N ARG A 188 4.06 4.64 -8.75
CA ARG A 188 2.79 3.90 -8.82
C ARG A 188 2.73 2.81 -7.78
N GLU A 189 3.83 2.08 -7.58
CA GLU A 189 3.95 1.08 -6.51
C GLU A 189 3.75 1.74 -5.14
N PHE A 190 4.41 2.87 -4.87
CA PHE A 190 4.19 3.65 -3.66
C PHE A 190 2.72 4.02 -3.44
N GLN A 191 2.03 4.50 -4.48
CA GLN A 191 0.60 4.83 -4.41
C GLN A 191 -0.27 3.59 -4.15
N GLY A 192 0.08 2.44 -4.73
CA GLY A 192 -0.60 1.16 -4.48
C GLY A 192 -0.49 0.73 -3.02
N HIS A 193 0.72 0.72 -2.47
CA HIS A 193 0.95 0.41 -1.06
C HIS A 193 0.30 1.44 -0.13
N GLN A 194 0.23 2.72 -0.53
CA GLN A 194 -0.43 3.75 0.28
C GLN A 194 -1.92 3.48 0.40
N ALA A 195 -2.58 3.14 -0.72
CA ALA A 195 -3.99 2.78 -0.71
C ALA A 195 -4.27 1.52 0.13
N GLU A 196 -3.37 0.54 0.09
CA GLU A 196 -3.47 -0.66 0.93
C GLU A 196 -3.30 -0.33 2.42
N PHE A 197 -2.32 0.50 2.77
CA PHE A 197 -2.12 0.96 4.14
C PHE A 197 -3.37 1.66 4.68
N ASP A 198 -3.93 2.59 3.90
CA ASP A 198 -5.13 3.33 4.28
C ASP A 198 -6.33 2.39 4.47
N ARG A 199 -6.48 1.39 3.60
CA ARG A 199 -7.51 0.35 3.72
C ARG A 199 -7.36 -0.47 5.01
N LEU A 200 -6.16 -0.98 5.29
CA LEU A 200 -5.88 -1.75 6.50
C LEU A 200 -6.05 -0.90 7.77
N SER A 201 -5.66 0.37 7.71
CA SER A 201 -5.82 1.31 8.82
C SER A 201 -7.31 1.57 9.11
N GLY A 202 -8.12 1.73 8.07
CA GLY A 202 -9.58 1.83 8.18
C GLY A 202 -10.22 0.59 8.82
N GLN A 203 -9.74 -0.62 8.48
CA GLN A 203 -10.20 -1.86 9.10
C GLN A 203 -9.87 -1.91 10.59
N VAL A 204 -8.64 -1.58 10.98
CA VAL A 204 -8.24 -1.53 12.41
C VAL A 204 -9.10 -0.54 13.18
N GLN A 205 -9.38 0.63 12.61
CA GLN A 205 -10.23 1.63 13.25
C GLN A 205 -11.67 1.12 13.43
N SER A 206 -12.22 0.44 12.41
CA SER A 206 -13.55 -0.19 12.49
C SER A 206 -13.61 -1.26 13.60
N HIS A 207 -12.60 -2.14 13.69
CA HIS A 207 -12.52 -3.13 14.76
C HIS A 207 -12.42 -2.48 16.14
N LYS A 208 -11.63 -1.42 16.28
CA LYS A 208 -11.53 -0.66 17.53
C LYS A 208 -12.87 -0.06 17.94
N ASP A 209 -13.60 0.55 17.02
CA ASP A 209 -14.92 1.13 17.30
C ASP A 209 -15.93 0.05 17.72
N ASN A 210 -15.88 -1.13 17.10
CA ASN A 210 -16.73 -2.27 17.48
C ASN A 210 -16.36 -2.83 18.86
N ILE A 211 -15.06 -2.96 19.16
CA ILE A 211 -14.57 -3.34 20.49
C ILE A 211 -15.09 -2.37 21.54
N ASP A 212 -14.97 -1.06 21.30
CA ASP A 212 -15.44 -0.03 22.24
C ASP A 212 -16.96 -0.10 22.47
N ARG A 213 -17.74 -0.35 21.40
CA ARG A 213 -19.20 -0.54 21.50
C ARG A 213 -19.56 -1.79 22.30
N LEU A 214 -18.93 -2.92 22.03
CA LEU A 214 -19.17 -4.19 22.75
C LEU A 214 -18.76 -4.07 24.23
N MET A 215 -17.60 -3.48 24.51
CA MET A 215 -17.13 -3.24 25.88
C MET A 215 -18.09 -2.33 26.67
N LYS A 216 -18.63 -1.27 26.05
CA LYS A 216 -19.66 -0.43 26.69
C LYS A 216 -20.92 -1.23 27.02
N ARG A 217 -21.38 -2.06 26.08
CA ARG A 217 -22.58 -2.89 26.27
C ARG A 217 -22.41 -3.93 27.37
N LEU A 218 -21.27 -4.63 27.39
CA LEU A 218 -20.92 -5.59 28.43
C LEU A 218 -20.83 -4.92 29.80
N ARG A 219 -20.24 -3.72 29.90
CA ARG A 219 -20.20 -2.97 31.16
C ARG A 219 -21.59 -2.62 31.69
N LEU A 220 -22.50 -2.17 30.81
CA LEU A 220 -23.86 -1.84 31.22
C LEU A 220 -24.61 -3.05 31.76
N MET A 221 -24.39 -4.21 31.15
CA MET A 221 -25.00 -5.46 31.57
C MET A 221 -24.44 -5.98 32.91
N VAL A 222 -23.15 -5.77 33.20
CA VAL A 222 -22.57 -6.10 34.51
C VAL A 222 -23.12 -5.19 35.63
N LEU A 223 -23.54 -3.97 35.28
CA LEU A 223 -24.06 -2.99 36.23
C LEU A 223 -25.58 -3.09 36.44
N SER A 224 -26.30 -3.81 35.57
CA SER A 224 -27.75 -4.05 35.65
C SER A 224 -28.08 -5.34 36.40
#